data_AF-A0A7X6JXT0-F1
#
_entry.id   AF-A0A7X6JXT0-F1
#
_cell.length_a   1.000
_cell.length_b   1.000
_cell.length_c   1.000
_cell.angle_alpha   90.00
_cell.angle_beta   90.00
_cell.angle_gamma   90.00
#
_symmetry.space_group_name_H-M   'P 1'
#
loop_
_entity.id
_entity.type
_entity.pdbx_description
1 polymer ?
#
loop_
_entity_poly.entity_id
_entity_poly.type
_entity_poly.pdbx_seq_one_letter_code
_entity_poly.pdbx_strand_id
1 'polypeptide(L)'
;MAASLQVIAAADADIVLLQDVDWDAGLAALDALAARLAEAGAAYPHRLALRPNTGRPTGHDLDGDGRSWRARDAHGYGHFSGQGGMALLSRHPIGPVRDFSAYLWSDLPGGAAASVVPEAALPVLRLASVAAWDVAVEAPGGPLHILALHAGPPVFDGPEDRNGRRNADELRFWQLYLDGWAPGGPGLATDRFALMGTLNLDPDRGEGRRAALAALLTHPRLQDPVPRRPSGGTETADWPEPVPGDLRVDYILPSAALRVAAAGVLWPEGEDGVLPLSVAAAASDHRLVWVDIGIAPP
;
A
#
# COMPACT_ATOMS: atom_id res chain seq x y z
N MET A 1 -4.55 14.36 12.65
CA MET A 1 -5.52 13.37 13.18
C MET A 1 -6.97 13.77 12.99
N ALA A 2 -7.44 14.92 13.50
CA ALA A 2 -8.86 15.34 13.34
C ALA A 2 -9.30 15.45 11.87
N ALA A 3 -8.40 15.90 10.99
CA ALA A 3 -8.63 15.97 9.56
C ALA A 3 -8.75 14.56 8.92
N SER A 4 -7.79 13.67 9.19
CA SER A 4 -7.80 12.28 8.69
C SER A 4 -9.07 11.52 9.11
N LEU A 5 -9.57 11.74 10.34
CA LEU A 5 -10.84 11.17 10.80
C LEU A 5 -12.03 11.60 9.91
N GLN A 6 -12.08 12.88 9.53
CA GLN A 6 -13.15 13.39 8.66
C GLN A 6 -13.06 12.80 7.25
N VAL A 7 -11.85 12.67 6.70
CA VAL A 7 -11.63 12.02 5.39
C VAL A 7 -12.12 10.56 5.41
N ILE A 8 -11.71 9.79 6.42
CA ILE A 8 -12.09 8.37 6.53
C ILE A 8 -13.60 8.22 6.77
N ALA A 9 -14.20 9.08 7.59
CA ALA A 9 -15.64 9.05 7.83
C ALA A 9 -16.45 9.46 6.59
N ALA A 10 -16.00 10.47 5.84
CA ALA A 10 -16.65 10.93 4.62
C ALA A 10 -16.60 9.88 3.49
N ALA A 11 -15.60 9.00 3.49
CA ALA A 11 -15.51 7.91 2.52
C ALA A 11 -16.54 6.80 2.74
N ASP A 12 -17.10 6.66 3.95
CA ASP A 12 -18.15 5.69 4.32
C ASP A 12 -17.90 4.24 3.84
N ALA A 13 -16.64 3.83 3.75
CA ALA A 13 -16.27 2.54 3.16
C ALA A 13 -16.53 1.35 4.09
N ASP A 14 -16.73 0.17 3.50
CA ASP A 14 -16.84 -1.10 4.24
C ASP A 14 -15.49 -1.66 4.69
N ILE A 15 -14.45 -1.41 3.89
CA ILE A 15 -13.07 -1.84 4.11
C ILE A 15 -12.15 -0.68 3.75
N VAL A 16 -11.24 -0.31 4.66
CA VAL A 16 -10.28 0.78 4.46
C VAL A 16 -8.87 0.28 4.79
N LEU A 17 -7.96 0.38 3.82
CA LEU A 17 -6.53 0.22 4.07
C LEU A 17 -5.91 1.60 4.28
N LEU A 18 -5.36 1.82 5.47
CA LEU A 18 -4.62 3.03 5.82
C LEU A 18 -3.12 2.78 5.68
N GLN A 19 -2.44 3.78 5.14
CA GLN A 19 -0.98 3.84 5.02
C GLN A 19 -0.42 4.90 5.96
N ASP A 20 0.88 4.83 6.23
CA ASP A 20 1.58 5.69 7.17
C ASP A 20 0.97 5.74 8.58
N VAL A 21 0.50 4.58 9.05
CA VAL A 21 0.03 4.41 10.43
C VAL A 21 1.15 3.78 11.26
N ASP A 22 1.69 4.54 12.21
CA ASP A 22 2.71 4.03 13.14
C ASP A 22 2.17 2.80 13.90
N TRP A 23 2.95 1.73 13.88
CA TRP A 23 2.65 0.48 14.55
C TRP A 23 3.24 0.48 15.97
N ASP A 24 2.40 0.15 16.94
CA ASP A 24 2.82 -0.21 18.29
C ASP A 24 2.30 -1.62 18.63
N ALA A 25 3.04 -2.36 19.46
CA ALA A 25 2.73 -3.77 19.73
C ALA A 25 1.37 -4.01 20.39
N GLY A 26 0.81 -2.98 21.06
CA GLY A 26 -0.51 -3.03 21.69
C GLY A 26 -1.63 -2.48 20.80
N LEU A 27 -1.30 -1.97 19.61
CA LEU A 27 -2.20 -1.26 18.70
C LEU A 27 -2.91 -0.06 19.36
N ALA A 28 -2.32 0.55 20.39
CA ALA A 28 -2.94 1.61 21.16
C ALA A 28 -3.33 2.82 20.29
N ALA A 29 -2.48 3.19 19.32
CA ALA A 29 -2.77 4.28 18.40
C ALA A 29 -3.93 3.94 17.46
N LEU A 30 -3.96 2.71 16.92
CA LEU A 30 -5.01 2.24 16.03
C LEU A 30 -6.35 2.07 16.75
N ASP A 31 -6.33 1.57 17.99
CA ASP A 31 -7.50 1.45 18.85
C ASP A 31 -8.11 2.81 19.16
N ALA A 32 -7.27 3.82 19.47
CA ALA A 32 -7.72 5.18 19.68
C ALA A 32 -8.30 5.79 18.40
N LEU A 33 -7.69 5.56 17.23
CA LEU A 33 -8.22 5.99 15.94
C LEU A 33 -9.60 5.38 15.69
N ALA A 34 -9.75 4.06 15.86
CA ALA A 34 -11.01 3.35 15.64
C ALA A 34 -12.13 3.83 16.58
N ALA A 35 -11.82 4.08 17.85
CA ALA A 35 -12.78 4.64 18.81
C ALA A 35 -13.28 6.03 18.36
N ARG A 36 -12.37 6.89 17.90
CA ARG A 36 -12.70 8.23 17.41
C ARG A 36 -13.50 8.21 16.10
N LEU A 37 -13.23 7.24 15.22
CA LEU A 37 -14.05 7.01 14.02
C LEU A 37 -15.47 6.56 14.39
N ALA A 38 -15.61 5.66 15.35
CA ALA A 38 -16.92 5.21 15.84
C ALA A 38 -17.73 6.36 16.45
N GLU A 39 -17.11 7.23 17.25
CA GLU A 39 -17.74 8.44 17.79
C GLU A 39 -18.18 9.42 16.69
N ALA A 40 -17.48 9.43 15.55
CA ALA A 40 -17.83 10.21 14.37
C ALA A 40 -18.85 9.52 13.44
N GLY A 41 -19.40 8.37 13.83
CA GLY A 41 -20.40 7.62 13.06
C GLY A 41 -19.84 6.60 12.06
N ALA A 42 -18.51 6.45 11.96
CA ALA A 42 -17.84 5.51 11.07
C ALA A 42 -17.20 4.36 11.86
N ALA A 43 -18.02 3.43 12.36
CA ALA A 43 -17.53 2.34 13.19
C ALA A 43 -16.86 1.23 12.35
N TYR A 44 -15.62 0.86 12.71
CA TYR A 44 -14.87 -0.27 12.15
C TYR A 44 -14.52 -1.26 13.28
N PRO A 45 -15.41 -2.20 13.62
CA PRO A 45 -15.20 -3.13 14.74
C PRO A 45 -14.03 -4.10 14.53
N HIS A 46 -13.63 -4.35 13.28
CA HIS A 46 -12.55 -5.25 12.94
C HIS A 46 -11.35 -4.46 12.41
N ARG A 47 -10.17 -4.79 12.91
CA ARG A 47 -8.93 -4.11 12.56
C ARG A 47 -7.73 -5.04 12.61
N LEU A 48 -6.77 -4.77 11.74
CA LEU A 48 -5.52 -5.51 11.63
C LEU A 48 -4.38 -4.54 11.39
N ALA A 49 -3.32 -4.65 12.18
CA ALA A 49 -2.02 -4.08 11.84
C ALA A 49 -0.93 -5.03 12.30
N LEU A 50 -0.03 -5.38 11.38
CA LEU A 50 1.14 -6.22 11.65
C LEU A 50 2.40 -5.35 11.67
N ARG A 51 3.44 -5.83 12.35
CA ARG A 51 4.69 -5.07 12.48
C ARG A 51 5.31 -4.82 11.09
N PRO A 52 5.52 -3.57 10.67
CA PRO A 52 6.13 -3.26 9.38
C PRO A 52 7.65 -3.48 9.39
N ASN A 53 8.25 -3.43 8.21
CA ASN A 53 9.70 -3.50 8.00
C ASN A 53 10.43 -2.17 8.24
N THR A 54 9.70 -1.07 8.23
CA THR A 54 10.20 0.29 8.45
C THR A 54 10.86 0.45 9.82
N GLY A 55 12.08 1.01 9.81
CA GLY A 55 12.87 1.26 11.01
C GLY A 55 13.27 0.01 11.80
N ARG A 56 13.11 -1.19 11.21
CA ARG A 56 13.66 -2.43 11.76
C ARG A 56 15.08 -2.61 11.22
N PRO A 57 16.12 -2.55 12.06
CA PRO A 57 17.50 -2.59 11.58
C PRO A 57 17.82 -3.94 10.93
N THR A 58 18.59 -3.91 9.85
CA THR A 58 19.19 -5.13 9.28
C THR A 58 20.49 -5.50 10.01
N GLY A 59 21.19 -4.52 10.58
CA GLY A 59 22.53 -4.68 11.14
C GLY A 59 23.64 -4.62 10.08
N HIS A 60 23.32 -4.28 8.84
CA HIS A 60 24.27 -4.15 7.73
C HIS A 60 24.29 -2.72 7.20
N ASP A 61 25.45 -2.29 6.72
CA ASP A 61 25.61 -1.04 5.98
C ASP A 61 25.03 -1.22 4.57
N LEU A 62 23.85 -0.64 4.35
CA LEU A 62 23.10 -0.83 3.12
C LEU A 62 23.49 0.20 2.06
N ASP A 63 23.92 1.40 2.43
CA ASP A 63 24.23 2.49 1.50
C ASP A 63 25.75 2.74 1.34
N GLY A 64 26.58 1.98 2.06
CA GLY A 64 28.04 2.01 1.94
C GLY A 64 28.69 3.19 2.65
N ASP A 65 27.98 3.85 3.58
CA ASP A 65 28.49 5.04 4.29
C ASP A 65 29.41 4.71 5.49
N GLY A 66 29.60 3.41 5.79
CA GLY A 66 30.40 2.90 6.89
C GLY A 66 29.64 2.69 8.20
N ARG A 67 28.30 2.80 8.22
CA ARG A 67 27.45 2.58 9.41
C ARG A 67 26.30 1.62 9.06
N SER A 68 25.72 0.95 10.06
CA SER A 68 24.84 -0.22 9.83
C SER A 68 23.53 -0.23 10.64
N TRP A 69 23.16 0.91 11.23
CA TRP A 69 22.05 1.05 12.18
C TRP A 69 21.27 2.36 11.98
N ARG A 70 21.41 2.99 10.83
CA ARG A 70 20.70 4.22 10.48
C ARG A 70 19.36 3.87 9.82
N ALA A 71 18.51 4.86 9.60
CA ALA A 71 17.23 4.67 8.93
C ALA A 71 17.40 4.03 7.53
N ARG A 72 18.49 4.34 6.81
CA ARG A 72 18.81 3.76 5.49
C ARG A 72 19.29 2.31 5.54
N ASP A 73 19.65 1.81 6.73
CA ASP A 73 20.12 0.44 7.00
C ASP A 73 19.03 -0.49 7.52
N ALA A 74 17.81 0.03 7.70
CA ALA A 74 16.67 -0.76 8.11
C ALA A 74 16.08 -1.57 6.93
N HIS A 75 15.29 -2.60 7.23
CA HIS A 75 14.62 -3.40 6.19
C HIS A 75 13.76 -2.50 5.28
N GLY A 76 13.07 -1.52 5.85
CA GLY A 76 12.54 -0.34 5.15
C GLY A 76 12.97 0.93 5.88
N TYR A 77 13.05 2.05 5.16
CA TYR A 77 13.46 3.31 5.77
C TYR A 77 12.53 3.68 6.94
N GLY A 78 13.11 4.05 8.07
CA GLY A 78 12.36 4.53 9.23
C GLY A 78 13.28 4.88 10.40
N HIS A 79 12.90 5.89 11.17
CA HIS A 79 13.62 6.40 12.33
C HIS A 79 13.41 5.55 13.59
N PHE A 80 12.32 4.79 13.65
CA PHE A 80 12.02 3.85 14.72
C PHE A 80 11.27 2.64 14.19
N SER A 81 11.39 1.51 14.89
CA SER A 81 10.68 0.28 14.53
C SER A 81 9.17 0.48 14.64
N GLY A 82 8.46 0.38 13.53
CA GLY A 82 7.02 0.56 13.46
C GLY A 82 6.58 1.84 12.75
N GLN A 83 7.49 2.75 12.40
CA GLN A 83 7.13 4.00 11.73
C GLN A 83 6.39 3.76 10.41
N GLY A 84 5.28 4.44 10.16
CA GLY A 84 4.64 4.44 8.83
C GLY A 84 4.24 3.05 8.33
N GLY A 85 3.62 2.25 9.20
CA GLY A 85 3.08 0.94 8.85
C GLY A 85 1.77 1.03 8.06
N MET A 86 1.08 -0.11 7.96
CA MET A 86 -0.27 -0.19 7.39
C MET A 86 -1.28 -0.58 8.46
N ALA A 87 -2.55 -0.23 8.26
CA ALA A 87 -3.65 -0.74 9.06
C ALA A 87 -4.89 -1.01 8.19
N LEU A 88 -5.48 -2.19 8.33
CA LEU A 88 -6.75 -2.53 7.70
C LEU A 88 -7.88 -2.32 8.72
N LEU A 89 -8.87 -1.51 8.37
CA LEU A 89 -10.12 -1.32 9.12
C LEU A 89 -11.27 -1.93 8.32
N SER A 90 -12.18 -2.64 8.98
CA SER A 90 -13.33 -3.24 8.32
C SER A 90 -14.59 -3.28 9.18
N ARG A 91 -15.73 -3.11 8.50
CA ARG A 91 -17.06 -3.40 9.03
C ARG A 91 -17.34 -4.91 9.11
N HIS A 92 -16.60 -5.70 8.35
CA HIS A 92 -16.74 -7.14 8.26
C HIS A 92 -15.61 -7.88 9.02
N PRO A 93 -15.85 -9.11 9.51
CA PRO A 93 -14.82 -9.87 10.20
C PRO A 93 -13.57 -10.07 9.34
N ILE A 94 -12.41 -9.85 9.95
CA ILE A 94 -11.11 -10.18 9.36
C ILE A 94 -10.82 -11.64 9.68
N GLY A 95 -10.62 -12.43 8.62
CA GLY A 95 -10.31 -13.85 8.66
C GLY A 95 -8.80 -14.13 8.60
N PRO A 96 -8.40 -15.26 7.98
CA PRO A 96 -6.99 -15.63 7.83
C PRO A 96 -6.13 -14.57 7.13
N VAL A 97 -4.88 -14.45 7.58
CA VAL A 97 -3.87 -13.53 7.02
C VAL A 97 -2.64 -14.32 6.57
N ARG A 98 -2.19 -14.10 5.34
CA ARG A 98 -0.85 -14.49 4.87
C ARG A 98 0.04 -13.24 4.85
N ASP A 99 1.01 -13.19 5.76
CA ASP A 99 1.97 -12.09 5.86
C ASP A 99 3.26 -12.43 5.11
N PHE A 100 3.52 -11.69 4.02
CA PHE A 100 4.73 -11.84 3.20
C PHE A 100 5.80 -10.81 3.55
N SER A 101 5.58 -9.96 4.55
CA SER A 101 6.50 -8.86 4.90
C SER A 101 7.89 -9.37 5.28
N ALA A 102 8.02 -10.60 5.79
CA ALA A 102 9.29 -11.20 6.15
C ALA A 102 10.06 -11.86 4.99
N TYR A 103 9.48 -11.93 3.79
CA TYR A 103 10.10 -12.57 2.62
C TYR A 103 11.38 -11.85 2.19
N LEU A 104 12.44 -12.60 1.90
CA LEU A 104 13.74 -12.05 1.48
C LEU A 104 13.69 -11.60 0.03
N TRP A 105 14.32 -10.46 -0.27
CA TRP A 105 14.37 -9.95 -1.64
C TRP A 105 15.22 -10.85 -2.55
N SER A 106 16.30 -11.42 -2.01
CA SER A 106 17.17 -12.36 -2.72
C SER A 106 16.48 -13.64 -3.18
N ASP A 107 15.39 -14.03 -2.53
CA ASP A 107 14.65 -15.24 -2.87
C ASP A 107 13.64 -15.04 -4.02
N LEU A 108 13.36 -13.79 -4.43
CA LEU A 108 12.37 -13.49 -5.46
C LEU A 108 12.82 -14.06 -6.82
N PRO A 109 12.01 -14.90 -7.49
CA PRO A 109 12.37 -15.47 -8.79
C PRO A 109 12.61 -14.41 -9.87
N GLY A 110 13.86 -14.33 -10.33
CA GLY A 110 14.29 -13.32 -11.30
C GLY A 110 14.32 -11.90 -10.75
N GLY A 111 14.35 -11.74 -9.42
CA GLY A 111 14.48 -10.44 -8.76
C GLY A 111 15.86 -9.83 -8.93
N ALA A 112 15.94 -8.52 -8.69
CA ALA A 112 17.14 -7.71 -8.90
C ALA A 112 18.09 -7.65 -7.71
N ALA A 113 17.73 -8.22 -6.54
CA ALA A 113 18.46 -8.07 -5.29
C ALA A 113 19.98 -8.30 -5.43
N ALA A 114 20.38 -9.40 -6.08
CA ALA A 114 21.79 -9.77 -6.28
C ALA A 114 22.60 -8.73 -7.06
N SER A 115 21.95 -7.82 -7.80
CA SER A 115 22.60 -6.78 -8.59
C SER A 115 22.76 -5.44 -7.87
N VAL A 116 22.04 -5.20 -6.78
CA VAL A 116 21.96 -3.87 -6.13
C VAL A 116 22.00 -3.89 -4.61
N VAL A 117 22.02 -5.06 -3.99
CA VAL A 117 22.15 -5.23 -2.55
C VAL A 117 23.57 -5.72 -2.24
N PRO A 118 24.27 -5.13 -1.26
CA PRO A 118 25.55 -5.65 -0.80
C PRO A 118 25.45 -7.14 -0.45
N GLU A 119 26.46 -7.94 -0.81
CA GLU A 119 26.44 -9.40 -0.63
C GLU A 119 26.12 -9.81 0.81
N ALA A 120 26.68 -9.08 1.79
CA ALA A 120 26.44 -9.33 3.21
C ALA A 120 24.98 -9.12 3.64
N ALA A 121 24.22 -8.31 2.92
CA ALA A 121 22.82 -7.98 3.22
C ALA A 121 21.80 -8.84 2.44
N LEU A 122 22.22 -9.56 1.40
CA LEU A 122 21.37 -10.47 0.64
C LEU A 122 20.60 -11.49 1.49
N PRO A 123 21.18 -12.15 2.52
CA PRO A 123 20.45 -13.15 3.31
C PRO A 123 19.48 -12.55 4.34
N VAL A 124 19.41 -11.21 4.46
CA VAL A 124 18.57 -10.56 5.50
C VAL A 124 17.63 -9.51 4.95
N LEU A 125 17.95 -8.83 3.85
CA LEU A 125 17.11 -7.75 3.33
C LEU A 125 15.79 -8.32 2.80
N ARG A 126 14.69 -7.76 3.31
CA ARG A 126 13.33 -8.18 2.97
C ARG A 126 12.89 -7.51 1.68
N LEU A 127 11.98 -8.13 0.93
CA LEU A 127 11.45 -7.53 -0.29
C LEU A 127 10.54 -6.34 0.03
N ALA A 128 9.50 -6.54 0.82
CA ALA A 128 8.56 -5.49 1.19
C ALA A 128 9.28 -4.37 1.95
N SER A 129 9.14 -3.12 1.50
CA SER A 129 9.70 -1.94 2.17
C SER A 129 8.93 -1.63 3.44
N VAL A 130 7.59 -1.63 3.37
CA VAL A 130 6.72 -1.48 4.55
C VAL A 130 6.13 -2.82 4.94
N ALA A 131 5.23 -3.37 4.11
CA ALA A 131 4.54 -4.63 4.37
C ALA A 131 3.82 -5.16 3.11
N ALA A 132 3.49 -6.45 3.10
CA ALA A 132 2.73 -7.12 2.04
C ALA A 132 1.86 -8.24 2.63
N TRP A 133 0.53 -8.11 2.54
CA TRP A 133 -0.42 -9.02 3.18
C TRP A 133 -1.49 -9.50 2.20
N ASP A 134 -1.86 -10.76 2.28
CA ASP A 134 -3.13 -11.25 1.75
C ASP A 134 -4.07 -11.52 2.94
N VAL A 135 -5.13 -10.74 3.04
CA VAL A 135 -6.08 -10.75 4.16
C VAL A 135 -7.46 -11.15 3.67
N ALA A 136 -8.01 -12.26 4.16
CA ALA A 136 -9.41 -12.59 3.91
C ALA A 136 -10.32 -11.71 4.78
N VAL A 137 -11.29 -11.04 4.16
CA VAL A 137 -12.37 -10.32 4.85
C VAL A 137 -13.70 -11.00 4.53
N GLU A 138 -14.47 -11.34 5.56
CA GLU A 138 -15.75 -12.07 5.44
C GLU A 138 -16.87 -11.14 4.96
N ALA A 139 -16.78 -10.72 3.70
CA ALA A 139 -17.73 -9.83 3.04
C ALA A 139 -19.05 -10.57 2.67
N PRO A 140 -20.11 -9.83 2.32
CA PRO A 140 -21.34 -10.44 1.80
C PRO A 140 -21.07 -11.39 0.62
N GLY A 141 -21.65 -12.59 0.67
CA GLY A 141 -21.43 -13.63 -0.35
C GLY A 141 -20.12 -14.41 -0.22
N GLY A 142 -19.30 -14.18 0.82
CA GLY A 142 -18.11 -14.97 1.15
C GLY A 142 -16.83 -14.14 1.25
N PRO A 143 -15.67 -14.78 1.45
CA PRO A 143 -14.41 -14.09 1.65
C PRO A 143 -14.03 -13.27 0.41
N LEU A 144 -13.61 -12.02 0.67
CA LEU A 144 -12.93 -11.12 -0.26
C LEU A 144 -11.48 -10.98 0.21
N HIS A 145 -10.53 -11.31 -0.65
CA HIS A 145 -9.11 -11.18 -0.34
C HIS A 145 -8.62 -9.75 -0.62
N ILE A 146 -8.06 -9.12 0.40
CA ILE A 146 -7.41 -7.82 0.31
C ILE A 146 -5.91 -8.06 0.20
N LEU A 147 -5.36 -7.85 -0.99
CA LEU A 147 -3.93 -7.91 -1.25
C LEU A 147 -3.34 -6.54 -0.96
N ALA A 148 -2.96 -6.32 0.31
CA ALA A 148 -2.51 -5.05 0.83
C ALA A 148 -0.99 -4.91 0.69
N LEU A 149 -0.53 -3.77 0.18
CA LEU A 149 0.89 -3.44 0.12
C LEU A 149 1.14 -1.94 0.34
N HIS A 150 2.37 -1.64 0.73
CA HIS A 150 2.92 -0.30 0.63
C HIS A 150 4.37 -0.43 0.15
N ALA A 151 4.52 -0.21 -1.16
CA ALA A 151 5.79 -0.32 -1.85
C ALA A 151 6.66 0.91 -1.55
N GLY A 152 7.97 0.72 -1.46
CA GLY A 152 8.88 1.83 -1.17
C GLY A 152 8.90 2.87 -2.31
N PRO A 153 9.15 4.16 -2.01
CA PRO A 153 9.33 5.16 -3.07
C PRO A 153 10.53 4.78 -3.95
N PRO A 154 10.46 4.90 -5.29
CA PRO A 154 11.50 4.43 -6.21
C PRO A 154 12.67 5.43 -6.37
N VAL A 155 12.89 6.29 -5.38
CA VAL A 155 13.86 7.40 -5.40
C VAL A 155 14.61 7.49 -4.06
N PHE A 156 15.46 8.50 -3.88
CA PHE A 156 16.28 8.74 -2.68
C PHE A 156 17.47 7.80 -2.48
N ASP A 157 18.02 7.27 -3.58
CA ASP A 157 19.17 6.38 -3.67
C ASP A 157 20.18 6.83 -4.75
N GLY A 158 21.25 6.06 -4.94
CA GLY A 158 22.32 6.38 -5.87
C GLY A 158 22.15 5.76 -7.25
N PRO A 159 23.19 5.84 -8.12
CA PRO A 159 23.18 5.30 -9.48
C PRO A 159 22.85 3.80 -9.61
N GLU A 160 22.93 3.05 -8.51
CA GLU A 160 22.52 1.65 -8.44
C GLU A 160 21.01 1.43 -8.69
N ASP A 161 20.17 2.45 -8.41
CA ASP A 161 18.70 2.38 -8.52
C ASP A 161 18.13 1.20 -7.69
N ARG A 162 18.55 1.10 -6.43
CA ARG A 162 18.10 0.02 -5.55
C ARG A 162 16.61 0.16 -5.25
N ASN A 163 16.14 1.36 -4.94
CA ASN A 163 14.77 1.64 -4.58
C ASN A 163 13.83 1.46 -5.77
N GLY A 164 14.18 1.94 -6.97
CA GLY A 164 13.37 1.71 -8.16
C GLY A 164 13.33 0.23 -8.57
N ARG A 165 14.42 -0.52 -8.41
CA ARG A 165 14.42 -1.98 -8.64
C ARG A 165 13.64 -2.74 -7.58
N ARG A 166 13.78 -2.37 -6.30
CA ARG A 166 13.03 -2.99 -5.22
C ARG A 166 11.54 -2.76 -5.37
N ASN A 167 11.13 -1.53 -5.63
CA ASN A 167 9.73 -1.18 -5.90
C ASN A 167 9.18 -2.01 -7.08
N ALA A 168 9.91 -2.11 -8.20
CA ALA A 168 9.51 -2.95 -9.32
C ALA A 168 9.34 -4.44 -8.93
N ASP A 169 10.22 -4.95 -8.07
CA ASP A 169 10.16 -6.32 -7.57
C ASP A 169 9.03 -6.53 -6.54
N GLU A 170 8.66 -5.52 -5.75
CA GLU A 170 7.48 -5.54 -4.89
C GLU A 170 6.20 -5.72 -5.73
N LEU A 171 6.13 -5.06 -6.89
CA LEU A 171 5.02 -5.21 -7.85
C LEU A 171 5.09 -6.57 -8.58
N ARG A 172 6.28 -7.05 -8.92
CA ARG A 172 6.50 -8.37 -9.54
C ARG A 172 6.05 -9.50 -8.62
N PHE A 173 6.29 -9.38 -7.31
CA PHE A 173 5.82 -10.36 -6.32
C PHE A 173 4.32 -10.60 -6.45
N TRP A 174 3.53 -9.54 -6.56
CA TRP A 174 2.08 -9.66 -6.70
C TRP A 174 1.65 -10.25 -8.04
N GLN A 175 2.35 -9.96 -9.13
CA GLN A 175 2.11 -10.64 -10.41
C GLN A 175 2.32 -12.15 -10.29
N LEU A 176 3.46 -12.57 -9.72
CA LEU A 176 3.73 -13.99 -9.48
C LEU A 176 2.70 -14.62 -8.53
N TYR A 177 2.24 -13.88 -7.52
CA TYR A 177 1.18 -14.31 -6.61
C TYR A 177 -0.14 -14.59 -7.33
N LEU A 178 -0.52 -13.71 -8.24
CA LEU A 178 -1.71 -13.85 -9.07
C LEU A 178 -1.57 -14.94 -10.13
N ASP A 179 -0.37 -15.22 -10.60
CA ASP A 179 -0.02 -16.34 -11.50
C ASP A 179 0.07 -17.71 -10.78
N GLY A 180 -0.22 -17.75 -9.48
CA GLY A 180 -0.31 -19.00 -8.71
C GLY A 180 0.99 -19.42 -8.03
N TRP A 181 2.01 -18.57 -7.98
CA TRP A 181 3.24 -18.79 -7.21
C TRP A 181 3.19 -18.08 -5.85
N ALA A 182 3.72 -18.69 -4.79
CA ALA A 182 4.01 -17.98 -3.54
C ALA A 182 5.26 -18.56 -2.86
N PRO A 183 5.89 -17.82 -1.94
CA PRO A 183 6.91 -18.39 -1.07
C PRO A 183 6.37 -19.61 -0.31
N GLY A 184 6.97 -20.78 -0.53
CA GLY A 184 6.63 -22.01 0.18
C GLY A 184 5.29 -22.66 -0.19
N GLY A 185 4.60 -22.23 -1.25
CA GLY A 185 3.31 -22.82 -1.61
C GLY A 185 2.63 -22.19 -2.84
N PRO A 186 1.34 -22.49 -3.05
CA PRO A 186 0.58 -21.89 -4.14
C PRO A 186 0.24 -20.42 -3.87
N GLY A 187 0.12 -19.67 -4.96
CA GLY A 187 -0.37 -18.30 -5.01
C GLY A 187 -1.88 -18.19 -4.77
N LEU A 188 -2.50 -17.11 -5.26
CA LEU A 188 -3.91 -16.83 -5.03
C LEU A 188 -4.83 -17.71 -5.87
N ALA A 189 -5.70 -18.46 -5.22
CA ALA A 189 -6.60 -19.45 -5.84
C ALA A 189 -8.08 -18.99 -5.98
N THR A 190 -8.36 -17.69 -5.85
CA THR A 190 -9.72 -17.13 -5.92
C THR A 190 -9.74 -15.89 -6.81
N ASP A 191 -10.89 -15.61 -7.44
CA ASP A 191 -11.13 -14.38 -8.20
C ASP A 191 -11.87 -13.31 -7.40
N ARG A 192 -12.13 -13.55 -6.11
CA ARG A 192 -12.72 -12.55 -5.18
C ARG A 192 -11.62 -11.85 -4.42
N PHE A 193 -10.97 -10.89 -5.07
CA PHE A 193 -9.90 -10.12 -4.45
C PHE A 193 -9.79 -8.69 -5.00
N ALA A 194 -9.11 -7.83 -4.26
CA ALA A 194 -8.61 -6.54 -4.74
C ALA A 194 -7.19 -6.33 -4.22
N LEU A 195 -6.28 -5.89 -5.11
CA LEU A 195 -4.97 -5.39 -4.72
C LEU A 195 -5.08 -3.91 -4.39
N MET A 196 -4.65 -3.50 -3.22
CA MET A 196 -4.80 -2.11 -2.81
C MET A 196 -3.62 -1.58 -1.98
N GLY A 197 -3.29 -0.31 -2.20
CA GLY A 197 -2.29 0.41 -1.43
C GLY A 197 -1.43 1.35 -2.29
N THR A 198 -0.35 1.83 -1.68
CA THR A 198 0.57 2.78 -2.33
C THR A 198 1.61 2.01 -3.12
N LEU A 199 1.61 2.21 -4.44
CA LEU A 199 2.60 1.63 -5.36
C LEU A 199 3.79 2.55 -5.60
N ASN A 200 3.67 3.84 -5.26
CA ASN A 200 4.71 4.86 -5.48
C ASN A 200 5.18 5.01 -6.95
N LEU A 201 4.34 4.58 -7.91
CA LEU A 201 4.60 4.72 -9.34
C LEU A 201 3.42 5.41 -10.03
N ASP A 202 3.73 6.44 -10.80
CA ASP A 202 2.81 7.07 -11.75
C ASP A 202 2.94 6.41 -13.13
N PRO A 203 1.85 6.24 -13.89
CA PRO A 203 1.90 5.62 -15.21
C PRO A 203 2.73 6.40 -16.23
N ASP A 204 2.80 7.72 -16.12
CA ASP A 204 3.34 8.62 -17.14
C ASP A 204 4.55 9.45 -16.65
N ARG A 205 4.58 9.78 -15.36
CA ARG A 205 5.54 10.69 -14.73
C ARG A 205 6.40 9.99 -13.66
N GLY A 206 7.27 10.76 -13.00
CA GLY A 206 8.18 10.27 -11.97
C GLY A 206 9.38 9.47 -12.50
N GLU A 207 10.28 9.11 -11.57
CA GLU A 207 11.57 8.46 -11.86
C GLU A 207 11.52 6.92 -11.77
N GLY A 208 10.41 6.35 -11.29
CA GLY A 208 10.30 4.92 -11.08
C GLY A 208 10.15 4.07 -12.34
N ARG A 209 10.22 2.74 -12.17
CA ARG A 209 10.26 1.77 -13.27
C ARG A 209 8.86 1.50 -13.83
N ARG A 210 8.35 2.42 -14.66
CA ARG A 210 7.00 2.38 -15.28
C ARG A 210 6.61 1.04 -15.93
N ALA A 211 7.56 0.30 -16.51
CA ALA A 211 7.28 -1.00 -17.10
C ALA A 211 6.74 -2.03 -16.07
N ALA A 212 7.19 -1.96 -14.81
CA ALA A 212 6.70 -2.84 -13.75
C ALA A 212 5.25 -2.51 -13.37
N LEU A 213 4.91 -1.22 -13.28
CA LEU A 213 3.53 -0.77 -13.08
C LEU A 213 2.65 -1.17 -14.28
N ALA A 214 3.10 -0.90 -15.51
CA ALA A 214 2.35 -1.27 -16.71
C ALA A 214 2.04 -2.77 -16.78
N ALA A 215 3.00 -3.62 -16.42
CA ALA A 215 2.80 -5.07 -16.35
C ALA A 215 1.75 -5.46 -15.29
N LEU A 216 1.75 -4.81 -14.13
CA LEU A 216 0.74 -5.03 -13.09
C LEU A 216 -0.65 -4.52 -13.53
N LEU A 217 -0.75 -3.30 -14.08
CA LEU A 217 -2.02 -2.70 -14.51
C LEU A 217 -2.65 -3.45 -15.69
N THR A 218 -1.85 -4.12 -16.51
CA THR A 218 -2.32 -4.94 -17.64
C THR A 218 -2.40 -6.43 -17.33
N HIS A 219 -2.18 -6.84 -16.07
CA HIS A 219 -2.26 -8.23 -15.66
C HIS A 219 -3.70 -8.76 -15.88
N PRO A 220 -3.90 -9.94 -16.50
CA PRO A 220 -5.21 -10.39 -16.97
C PRO A 220 -6.24 -10.65 -15.84
N ARG A 221 -5.76 -10.89 -14.62
CA ARG A 221 -6.62 -11.05 -13.43
C ARG A 221 -6.99 -9.73 -12.75
N LEU A 222 -6.42 -8.60 -13.17
CA LEU A 222 -6.67 -7.27 -12.59
C LEU A 222 -7.44 -6.41 -13.58
N GLN A 223 -8.15 -5.42 -13.05
CA GLN A 223 -8.65 -4.29 -13.82
C GLN A 223 -8.29 -3.00 -13.10
N ASP A 224 -7.88 -1.99 -13.86
CA ASP A 224 -7.66 -0.64 -13.33
C ASP A 224 -8.91 0.22 -13.57
N PRO A 225 -9.64 0.64 -12.51
CA PRO A 225 -10.81 1.49 -12.66
C PRO A 225 -10.47 2.95 -13.00
N VAL A 226 -9.19 3.33 -12.95
CA VAL A 226 -8.69 4.69 -13.22
C VAL A 226 -9.50 5.75 -12.47
N PRO A 227 -9.41 5.78 -11.12
CA PRO A 227 -10.18 6.71 -10.31
C PRO A 227 -9.85 8.15 -10.71
N ARG A 228 -10.88 9.00 -10.80
CA ARG A 228 -10.72 10.40 -11.15
C ARG A 228 -11.10 11.29 -9.98
N ARG A 229 -10.35 12.39 -9.81
CA ARG A 229 -10.81 13.52 -9.01
C ARG A 229 -11.93 14.25 -9.77
N PRO A 230 -12.78 15.02 -9.08
CA PRO A 230 -13.89 15.72 -9.73
C PRO A 230 -13.50 16.61 -10.93
N SER A 231 -12.33 17.24 -10.90
CA SER A 231 -11.79 18.03 -12.02
C SER A 231 -11.26 17.20 -13.21
N GLY A 232 -11.33 15.87 -13.13
CA GLY A 232 -11.02 14.92 -14.21
C GLY A 232 -9.61 14.31 -14.19
N GLY A 233 -8.71 14.84 -13.36
CA GLY A 233 -7.37 14.30 -13.13
C GLY A 233 -7.37 12.93 -12.44
N THR A 234 -6.25 12.20 -12.52
CA THR A 234 -6.10 10.86 -11.95
C THR A 234 -5.12 10.82 -10.78
N GLU A 235 -4.61 11.97 -10.38
CA GLU A 235 -3.61 12.10 -9.32
C GLU A 235 -4.22 11.72 -7.97
N THR A 236 -3.41 11.09 -7.14
CA THR A 236 -3.78 10.62 -5.79
C THR A 236 -2.89 11.21 -4.72
N ALA A 237 -1.79 11.86 -5.09
CA ALA A 237 -0.93 12.63 -4.22
C ALA A 237 -0.77 14.06 -4.76
N ASP A 238 -0.64 15.00 -3.81
CA ASP A 238 -0.45 16.43 -3.99
C ASP A 238 0.86 16.81 -3.28
N TRP A 239 1.94 16.84 -4.06
CA TRP A 239 3.28 17.13 -3.58
C TRP A 239 3.78 18.47 -4.12
N PRO A 240 4.79 19.08 -3.47
CA PRO A 240 5.33 20.36 -3.92
C PRO A 240 5.73 20.38 -5.40
N GLU A 241 5.19 21.35 -6.13
CA GLU A 241 5.58 21.69 -7.50
C GLU A 241 6.97 22.35 -7.56
N PRO A 242 7.71 22.28 -8.69
CA PRO A 242 7.32 21.66 -9.98
C PRO A 242 7.67 20.17 -10.10
N VAL A 243 8.46 19.63 -9.16
CA VAL A 243 8.89 18.22 -9.15
C VAL A 243 8.86 17.73 -7.70
N PRO A 244 8.12 16.65 -7.38
CA PRO A 244 7.43 15.76 -8.31
C PRO A 244 6.08 16.28 -8.83
N GLY A 245 5.48 17.28 -8.16
CA GLY A 245 4.11 17.72 -8.41
C GLY A 245 3.06 16.65 -8.08
N ASP A 246 1.80 16.89 -8.46
CA ASP A 246 0.72 15.91 -8.27
C ASP A 246 1.04 14.61 -9.04
N LEU A 247 0.87 13.42 -8.45
CA LEU A 247 1.09 12.12 -9.13
C LEU A 247 0.01 11.10 -8.75
N ARG A 248 -0.18 10.08 -9.59
CA ARG A 248 -1.03 8.92 -9.29
C ARG A 248 -0.16 7.79 -8.72
N VAL A 249 -0.21 7.59 -7.41
CA VAL A 249 0.66 6.62 -6.71
C VAL A 249 -0.09 5.62 -5.84
N ASP A 250 -1.38 5.83 -5.62
CA ASP A 250 -2.26 4.97 -4.84
C ASP A 250 -3.26 4.25 -5.73
N TYR A 251 -3.43 2.95 -5.50
CA TYR A 251 -4.19 2.09 -6.39
C TYR A 251 -5.12 1.17 -5.62
N ILE A 252 -6.30 0.95 -6.18
CA ILE A 252 -7.18 -0.18 -5.88
C ILE A 252 -7.45 -0.86 -7.20
N LEU A 253 -6.95 -2.08 -7.36
CA LEU A 253 -7.04 -2.91 -8.56
C LEU A 253 -7.88 -4.15 -8.22
N PRO A 254 -9.21 -4.10 -8.41
CA PRO A 254 -10.06 -5.26 -8.24
C PRO A 254 -9.70 -6.38 -9.23
N SER A 255 -10.06 -7.60 -8.86
CA SER A 255 -10.08 -8.73 -9.79
C SER A 255 -10.91 -8.39 -11.04
N ALA A 256 -10.45 -8.79 -12.22
CA ALA A 256 -11.17 -8.64 -13.49
C ALA A 256 -12.53 -9.36 -13.51
N ALA A 257 -12.75 -10.32 -12.61
CA ALA A 257 -14.02 -11.03 -12.45
C ALA A 257 -15.07 -10.26 -11.63
N LEU A 258 -14.66 -9.24 -10.86
CA LEU A 258 -15.57 -8.41 -10.07
C LEU A 258 -16.15 -7.30 -10.94
N ARG A 259 -17.40 -6.92 -10.68
CA ARG A 259 -17.99 -5.75 -11.33
C ARG A 259 -17.52 -4.49 -10.62
N VAL A 260 -16.90 -3.55 -11.32
CA VAL A 260 -16.71 -2.19 -10.80
C VAL A 260 -17.96 -1.36 -11.10
N ALA A 261 -18.56 -0.76 -10.06
CA ALA A 261 -19.73 0.10 -10.19
C ALA A 261 -19.34 1.57 -10.33
N ALA A 262 -18.39 2.01 -9.52
CA ALA A 262 -17.83 3.36 -9.54
C ALA A 262 -16.44 3.38 -8.91
N ALA A 263 -15.67 4.42 -9.17
CA ALA A 263 -14.38 4.67 -8.53
C ALA A 263 -14.08 6.16 -8.55
N GLY A 264 -13.27 6.62 -7.61
CA GLY A 264 -12.91 8.03 -7.53
C GLY A 264 -11.79 8.31 -6.54
N VAL A 265 -11.40 9.58 -6.51
CA VAL A 265 -10.49 10.12 -5.51
C VAL A 265 -11.28 11.13 -4.69
N LEU A 266 -11.27 10.99 -3.37
CA LEU A 266 -11.85 11.97 -2.47
C LEU A 266 -10.92 13.19 -2.41
N TRP A 267 -11.00 13.99 -3.46
CA TRP A 267 -10.20 15.19 -3.68
C TRP A 267 -11.02 16.43 -3.30
N PRO A 268 -10.44 17.41 -2.59
CA PRO A 268 -11.16 18.64 -2.22
C PRO A 268 -11.44 19.53 -3.44
N GLU A 269 -12.68 20.02 -3.58
CA GLU A 269 -13.09 21.02 -4.60
C GLU A 269 -13.29 22.41 -3.97
N GLY A 270 -12.33 22.85 -3.15
CA GLY A 270 -12.44 24.07 -2.37
C GLY A 270 -13.04 23.85 -0.97
N GLU A 271 -13.39 24.93 -0.27
CA GLU A 271 -13.83 24.86 1.13
C GLU A 271 -15.30 24.42 1.30
N ASP A 272 -16.13 24.60 0.27
CA ASP A 272 -17.56 24.25 0.31
C ASP A 272 -17.87 22.83 -0.22
N GLY A 273 -16.84 22.06 -0.55
CA GLY A 273 -16.98 20.69 -1.06
C GLY A 273 -17.32 19.67 0.03
N VAL A 274 -17.61 18.42 -0.38
CA VAL A 274 -17.88 17.27 0.53
C VAL A 274 -16.73 17.10 1.54
N LEU A 275 -15.51 17.39 1.11
CA LEU A 275 -14.34 17.49 1.97
C LEU A 275 -13.68 18.87 1.76
N PRO A 276 -13.64 19.75 2.78
CA PRO A 276 -12.99 21.05 2.67
C PRO A 276 -11.50 20.91 2.34
N LEU A 277 -10.97 21.80 1.50
CA LEU A 277 -9.55 21.82 1.13
C LEU A 277 -8.63 21.89 2.35
N SER A 278 -8.94 22.76 3.32
CA SER A 278 -8.22 22.85 4.58
C SER A 278 -8.15 21.53 5.36
N VAL A 279 -9.22 20.71 5.32
CA VAL A 279 -9.26 19.37 5.93
C VAL A 279 -8.41 18.39 5.13
N ALA A 280 -8.60 18.31 3.82
CA ALA A 280 -7.84 17.39 2.97
C ALA A 280 -6.32 17.64 3.07
N ALA A 281 -5.88 18.90 2.96
CA ALA A 281 -4.47 19.27 3.04
C ALA A 281 -3.85 19.01 4.42
N ALA A 282 -4.64 19.15 5.50
CA ALA A 282 -4.18 18.83 6.85
C ALA A 282 -4.23 17.33 7.17
N ALA A 283 -4.93 16.52 6.36
CA ALA A 283 -5.07 15.09 6.57
C ALA A 283 -3.86 14.31 6.05
N SER A 284 -3.42 14.61 4.83
CA SER A 284 -2.29 13.98 4.14
C SER A 284 -1.94 14.76 2.87
N ASP A 285 -0.74 14.56 2.35
CA ASP A 285 -0.34 14.86 0.97
C ASP A 285 -0.95 13.86 -0.04
N HIS A 286 -1.35 12.67 0.40
CA HIS A 286 -2.17 11.73 -0.36
C HIS A 286 -3.67 12.03 -0.24
N ARG A 287 -4.46 11.47 -1.14
CA ARG A 287 -5.92 11.57 -1.19
C ARG A 287 -6.52 10.17 -1.21
N LEU A 288 -7.63 10.00 -0.49
CA LEU A 288 -8.28 8.70 -0.38
C LEU A 288 -8.82 8.25 -1.74
N VAL A 289 -8.38 7.09 -2.19
CA VAL A 289 -8.89 6.41 -3.38
C VAL A 289 -9.98 5.43 -2.96
N TRP A 290 -11.08 5.38 -3.70
CA TRP A 290 -12.19 4.47 -3.42
C TRP A 290 -12.68 3.79 -4.70
N VAL A 291 -13.23 2.58 -4.54
CA VAL A 291 -13.85 1.79 -5.60
C VAL A 291 -15.06 1.07 -5.03
N ASP A 292 -16.20 1.22 -5.68
CA ASP A 292 -17.41 0.43 -5.43
C ASP A 292 -17.38 -0.83 -6.29
N ILE A 293 -17.42 -1.98 -5.63
CA ILE A 293 -17.43 -3.29 -6.31
C ILE A 293 -18.73 -4.04 -6.05
N GLY A 294 -19.27 -4.61 -7.12
CA GLY A 294 -20.36 -5.58 -7.06
C GLY A 294 -19.81 -6.95 -6.69
N ILE A 295 -20.15 -7.40 -5.49
CA ILE A 295 -19.82 -8.73 -5.00
C ILE A 295 -21.02 -9.65 -5.32
N ALA A 296 -20.96 -10.37 -6.44
CA ALA A 296 -22.00 -11.34 -6.75
C ALA A 296 -22.00 -12.48 -5.69
N PRO A 297 -23.18 -13.01 -5.30
CA PRO A 297 -23.23 -14.26 -4.58
C PRO A 297 -22.63 -15.38 -5.46
N PRO A 298 -21.96 -16.38 -4.85
CA PRO A 298 -21.36 -17.50 -5.57
C PRO A 298 -22.40 -18.34 -6.32
#